data_AF-A0A6L6PQR6-F1
#
_entry.id   AF-A0A6L6PQR6-F1
#
_cell.length_a   1.000
_cell.length_b   1.000
_cell.length_c   1.000
_cell.angle_alpha   90.00
_cell.angle_beta   90.00
_cell.angle_gamma   90.00
#
_symmetry.space_group_name_H-M   'P 1'
#
loop_
_entity.id
_entity.type
_entity.pdbx_description
1 polymer ?
#
loop_
_entity_poly.entity_id
_entity_poly.type
_entity_poly.pdbx_seq_one_letter_code
_entity_poly.pdbx_strand_id
1 'polypeptide(L)' 'MLTILDLDKISVARLRDAEALYTADRYDGAYYMAGYSLELASLAKNKRAICSLQFRH' A
#
# COMPACT_ATOMS: atom_id res chain seq x y z
N MET A 1 -9.78 10.27 9.39
CA MET A 1 -8.32 10.11 9.58
C MET A 1 -8.02 8.62 9.47
N LEU A 2 -7.17 8.19 8.53
CA LEU A 2 -6.87 6.77 8.29
C LEU A 2 -5.97 6.21 9.41
N THR A 3 -6.38 5.10 10.02
CA THR A 3 -5.60 4.39 11.04
C THR A 3 -4.55 3.45 10.41
N ILE A 4 -3.63 2.92 11.23
CA ILE A 4 -2.69 1.88 10.78
C ILE A 4 -3.45 0.64 10.29
N LEU A 5 -4.53 0.26 10.97
CA LEU A 5 -5.39 -0.84 10.57
C LEU A 5 -6.08 -0.57 9.24
N ASP A 6 -6.46 0.67 8.97
CA ASP A 6 -7.05 1.03 7.66
C ASP A 6 -6.00 0.95 6.55
N LEU A 7 -4.77 1.44 6.80
CA LEU A 7 -3.68 1.32 5.84
C LEU A 7 -3.33 -0.14 5.53
N ASP A 8 -3.32 -1.01 6.55
CA ASP A 8 -3.07 -2.43 6.37
C ASP A 8 -4.19 -3.08 5.54
N LYS A 9 -5.46 -2.82 5.86
CA LYS A 9 -6.61 -3.29 5.07
C LYS A 9 -6.57 -2.81 3.63
N ILE A 10 -6.23 -1.54 3.39
CA ILE A 10 -6.11 -0.98 2.04
C ILE A 10 -4.94 -1.64 1.31
N SER A 11 -3.81 -1.87 1.98
CA SER A 11 -2.65 -2.52 1.36
C SER A 11 -3.00 -3.92 0.85
N VAL A 12 -3.71 -4.72 1.63
CA VAL A 12 -4.19 -6.04 1.24
C VAL A 12 -5.20 -5.94 0.09
N ALA A 13 -6.11 -4.97 0.12
CA ALA A 13 -7.04 -4.75 -0.98
C ALA A 13 -6.33 -4.39 -2.30
N ARG A 14 -5.30 -3.54 -2.25
CA ARG A 14 -4.49 -3.17 -3.43
C ARG A 14 -3.71 -4.36 -3.99
N LEU A 15 -3.24 -5.27 -3.13
CA LEU A 15 -2.58 -6.49 -3.58
C LEU A 15 -3.53 -7.40 -4.35
N ARG A 16 -4.75 -7.57 -3.87
CA ARG A 16 -5.79 -8.36 -4.58
C ARG A 16 -6.15 -7.76 -5.92
N ASP A 17 -6.22 -6.42 -6.01
CA ASP A 17 -6.44 -5.74 -7.29
C ASP A 17 -5.25 -5.95 -8.24
N ALA A 18 -4.03 -5.97 -7.73
CA ALA A 18 -2.84 -6.31 -8.52
C ALA A 18 -2.89 -7.75 -9.05
N GLU A 19 -3.31 -8.71 -8.21
CA GLU A 19 -3.50 -10.11 -8.61
C GLU A 19 -4.55 -10.24 -9.72
N ALA A 20 -5.69 -9.55 -9.58
CA ALA A 20 -6.73 -9.54 -10.61
C ALA A 20 -6.23 -8.97 -11.94
N LEU A 21 -5.45 -7.88 -11.92
CA LEU A 21 -4.84 -7.29 -13.11
C LEU A 21 -3.78 -8.22 -13.73
N TYR A 22 -3.01 -8.92 -12.90
CA TYR A 22 -2.03 -9.88 -13.35
C TYR A 22 -2.68 -11.06 -14.08
N THR A 23 -3.76 -11.63 -13.52
CA THR A 23 -4.54 -12.70 -14.15
C THR A 23 -5.22 -12.24 -15.46
N ALA A 24 -5.47 -10.94 -15.61
CA ALA A 24 -6.02 -10.35 -16.83
C ALA A 24 -4.95 -9.91 -17.85
N ASP A 25 -3.68 -10.29 -17.68
CA ASP A 25 -2.54 -9.87 -18.52
C ASP A 25 -2.40 -8.34 -18.65
N ARG A 26 -2.83 -7.59 -17.62
CA ARG A 26 -2.70 -6.13 -17.50
C ARG A 26 -1.47 -5.81 -16.64
N TYR A 27 -0.29 -6.21 -17.09
CA TYR A 27 0.93 -6.17 -16.29
C TYR A 27 1.34 -4.76 -15.83
N ASP A 28 1.14 -3.72 -16.64
CA ASP A 28 1.45 -2.33 -16.24
C ASP A 28 0.65 -1.91 -15.01
N GLY A 29 -0.65 -2.23 -15.01
CA GLY A 29 -1.55 -1.96 -13.90
C GLY A 29 -1.25 -2.84 -12.68
N ALA A 30 -0.95 -4.12 -12.91
CA ALA A 30 -0.57 -5.05 -11.85
C ALA A 30 0.71 -4.60 -11.13
N TYR A 31 1.72 -4.17 -11.88
CA TYR A 31 2.99 -3.68 -11.34
C TYR A 31 2.78 -2.44 -10.46
N TYR A 32 2.03 -1.45 -10.95
CA TYR A 32 1.71 -0.24 -10.19
C TYR A 32 0.94 -0.57 -8.90
N MET A 33 -0.10 -1.39 -8.98
CA MET A 33 -0.93 -1.74 -7.82
C MET A 33 -0.15 -2.55 -6.77
N ALA A 34 0.75 -3.43 -7.20
CA ALA A 34 1.62 -4.18 -6.31
C ALA A 34 2.61 -3.24 -5.58
N GLY A 35 3.23 -2.29 -6.29
CA GLY A 35 4.11 -1.28 -5.69
C GLY A 35 3.37 -0.42 -4.67
N TYR A 36 2.16 0.03 -4.99
CA TYR A 36 1.34 0.82 -4.09
C TYR A 36 0.91 0.06 -2.83
N SER A 37 0.59 -1.24 -2.96
CA SER A 37 0.33 -2.11 -1.82
C SER A 37 1.51 -2.17 -0.85
N LEU A 38 2.74 -2.34 -1.38
CA LEU A 38 3.96 -2.39 -0.58
C LEU A 38 4.25 -1.06 0.14
N GLU A 39 4.01 0.07 -0.53
CA GLU A 39 4.17 1.39 0.07
C GLU A 39 3.21 1.58 1.27
N LEU A 40 1.94 1.20 1.10
CA LEU A 40 0.95 1.28 2.17
C LEU A 40 1.27 0.35 3.34
N ALA A 41 1.68 -0.89 3.06
CA ALA A 41 2.10 -1.83 4.08
C ALA A 41 3.35 -1.33 4.84
N SER A 42 4.29 -0.70 4.13
CA SER A 42 5.48 -0.09 4.71
C SER A 42 5.13 1.13 5.56
N LEU A 43 4.17 1.97 5.14
CA LEU A 43 3.66 3.07 5.94
C LEU A 43 2.93 2.58 7.20
N ALA A 44 2.13 1.51 7.10
CA ALA A 44 1.48 0.91 8.25
C ALA A 44 2.49 0.38 9.28
N LYS A 45 3.56 -0.28 8.81
CA LYS A 45 4.67 -0.77 9.65
C LYS A 45 5.51 0.37 10.22
N ASN A 46 5.89 1.32 9.39
CA ASN A 46 6.78 2.43 9.75
C ASN A 46 6.06 3.53 10.50
N LYS A 47 4.72 3.62 10.57
CA LYS A 47 4.04 4.51 11.52
C LYS A 47 4.23 4.11 12.99
N ARG A 48 4.85 2.96 13.27
CA ARG A 48 5.44 2.64 14.57
C ARG A 48 6.79 3.36 14.82
N ALA A 49 7.41 3.91 13.78
CA ALA A 49 8.68 4.67 13.79
C ALA A 49 8.58 6.13 13.28
N ILE A 50 7.51 6.48 12.54
CA ILE A 50 7.26 7.77 11.91
C ILE A 50 6.13 8.52 12.65
N CYS A 51 6.18 8.51 13.99
CA CYS A 51 5.63 9.65 14.74
C CYS A 51 6.64 10.84 14.76
N SER A 52 7.78 10.72 14.06
CA SER A 52 8.89 11.68 14.10
C SER A 52 9.24 12.35 12.77
N LEU A 53 8.61 11.99 11.64
CA LEU A 53 9.01 12.52 10.32
C LEU A 53 7.91 13.24 9.54
N GLN A 54 6.74 13.48 10.15
CA GLN A 54 5.68 14.29 9.53
C GLN A 54 5.83 15.81 9.81
N PHE A 55 7.05 16.24 10.14
CA PHE A 55 7.52 17.63 10.05
C PHE A 55 8.76 17.68 9.17
N ARG A 56 8.57 17.76 7.86
CA ARG A 56 9.50 18.46 6.99
C ARG A 56 8.71 19.06 5.84
N HIS A 57 8.50 20.37 6.01
CA HIS A 57 7.94 21.43 5.16
C HIS A 57 7.37 21.05 3.79
#